data_AF-A0A3G3JZY1-F1
#
_entry.id   AF-A0A3G3JZY1-F1
#
_cell.length_a   1.000
_cell.length_b   1.000
_cell.length_c   1.000
_cell.angle_alpha   90.00
_cell.angle_beta   90.00
_cell.angle_gamma   90.00
#
_symmetry.space_group_name_H-M   'P 1'
#
loop_
_entity.id
_entity.type
_entity.pdbx_description
1 polymer ?
#
loop_
_entity_poly.entity_id
_entity_poly.type
_entity_poly.pdbx_seq_one_letter_code
_entity_poly.pdbx_strand_id
1 'polypeptide(L)'
;MEVQEMAISGQDLMNAYKDQYGVINVKQYGAKGDGVQDDTAAFIAAKKEVMRLVTNFSSENGQRRGNAVLYIPPGTYLIKSGKALMDDTMTSSAMGYSVQGAGRMITRIVFDPNPAGQYLFYNRDGWNQIHVSDIEFQSRNGANNLFYSYSSGRSHGMEFERIHVGGQWNYGFHLEGTNTDSEILWYKCGFSGEWNKVFYIPATASDQMVNYDFISCQFEVAKGDFIDVQKGGSINVIGGSLLYYPGTTVGGTMFKLGVGGGDHNSGAMRFLCMGARVELAKSVCRMLQSEWKAGIITFQNVDNSVQAYQADKNWVNVSINSQGDAFPNVVFDNCVLQGRHEYRYSGGGAQRLETIAYRSCSIAQHNTPDAFISLVNTSGTAPAAVPQISFRNCSGTGSTTMYKNLFDTELNWSNTTSGRAEKKVLSINTAGNTLPYNRAATEDVYLPLGAVITKVTVFMAPNTTSSTASGWSYTVRTSEATPTVLATATPSNGAPRNGFNTQKDVFFICDTEEKRHIVLAASSAVTEARKGYCLIEYIG
;
A
#
# COMPACT_ATOMS: atom_id res chain seq x y z
N MET A 1 16.36 23.47 -74.88
CA MET A 1 16.76 22.99 -73.53
C MET A 1 15.87 21.82 -73.22
N GLU A 2 16.38 20.61 -73.35
CA GLU A 2 15.72 19.41 -72.83
C GLU A 2 15.68 19.52 -71.31
N VAL A 3 14.49 19.44 -70.74
CA VAL A 3 14.32 19.30 -69.29
C VAL A 3 14.58 17.83 -68.98
N GLN A 4 15.74 17.57 -68.39
CA GLN A 4 16.11 16.24 -67.91
C GLN A 4 15.27 15.95 -66.66
N GLU A 5 14.25 15.10 -66.79
CA GLU A 5 13.54 14.54 -65.63
C GLU A 5 14.53 13.69 -64.83
N MET A 6 15.03 14.23 -63.71
CA MET A 6 15.72 13.44 -62.71
C MET A 6 14.68 12.57 -62.01
N ALA A 7 14.66 11.28 -62.34
CA ALA A 7 13.97 10.27 -61.56
C ALA A 7 14.61 10.20 -60.16
N ILE A 8 14.00 10.85 -59.18
CA ILE A 8 14.34 10.63 -57.77
C ILE A 8 13.97 9.17 -57.47
N SER A 9 14.95 8.37 -57.02
CA SER A 9 14.69 6.96 -56.78
C SER A 9 13.70 6.80 -55.62
N GLY A 10 12.92 5.71 -55.61
CA GLY A 10 12.04 5.40 -54.47
C GLY A 10 12.81 5.28 -53.14
N GLN A 11 14.11 4.99 -53.20
CA GLN A 11 15.01 4.96 -52.05
C GLN A 11 15.32 6.38 -51.54
N ASP A 12 15.50 7.35 -52.44
CA ASP A 12 15.77 8.75 -52.08
C ASP A 12 14.52 9.46 -51.53
N LEU A 13 13.33 9.14 -52.05
CA LEU A 13 12.06 9.57 -51.45
C LEU A 13 11.84 8.95 -50.07
N MET A 14 12.21 7.66 -49.89
CA MET A 14 12.14 7.00 -48.59
C MET A 14 13.15 7.59 -47.59
N ASN A 15 14.34 7.98 -48.04
CA ASN A 15 15.34 8.67 -47.22
C ASN A 15 14.88 10.10 -46.86
N ALA A 16 14.31 10.84 -47.81
CA ALA A 16 13.70 12.14 -47.55
C ALA A 16 12.52 12.04 -46.55
N TYR A 17 11.71 10.98 -46.61
CA TYR A 17 10.61 10.75 -45.66
C TYR A 17 11.11 10.36 -44.26
N LYS A 18 12.20 9.58 -44.17
CA LYS A 18 12.89 9.26 -42.91
C LYS A 18 13.46 10.51 -42.25
N ASP A 19 14.03 11.41 -43.06
CA ASP A 19 14.63 12.67 -42.59
C ASP A 19 13.57 13.74 -42.26
N GLN A 20 12.37 13.66 -42.84
CA GLN A 20 11.32 14.68 -42.69
C GLN A 20 10.38 14.48 -41.48
N TYR A 21 10.32 13.29 -40.86
CA TYR A 21 9.34 13.02 -39.79
C TYR A 21 9.83 12.35 -38.50
N GLY A 22 11.11 11.94 -38.38
CA GLY A 22 11.60 11.37 -37.11
C GLY A 22 10.80 10.16 -36.60
N VAL A 23 10.13 9.42 -37.48
CA VAL A 23 9.32 8.25 -37.14
C VAL A 23 9.79 7.07 -37.97
N ILE A 24 10.22 6.01 -37.29
CA ILE A 24 10.67 4.74 -37.90
C ILE A 24 9.56 3.71 -37.71
N ASN A 25 8.87 3.36 -38.79
CA ASN A 25 7.75 2.43 -38.74
C ASN A 25 8.20 1.00 -39.03
N VAL A 26 7.94 0.05 -38.12
CA VAL A 26 8.37 -1.36 -38.27
C VAL A 26 7.89 -2.04 -39.56
N LYS A 27 6.75 -1.61 -40.13
CA LYS A 27 6.24 -2.18 -41.40
C LYS A 27 7.10 -1.79 -42.61
N GLN A 28 7.82 -0.67 -42.56
CA GLN A 28 8.80 -0.28 -43.58
C GLN A 28 10.01 -1.23 -43.62
N TYR A 29 10.21 -2.00 -42.54
CA TYR A 29 11.27 -2.98 -42.41
C TYR A 29 10.76 -4.43 -42.58
N GLY A 30 9.52 -4.60 -43.04
CA GLY A 30 8.96 -5.89 -43.41
C GLY A 30 8.09 -6.56 -42.35
N ALA A 31 7.82 -5.92 -41.21
CA ALA A 31 6.92 -6.47 -40.20
C ALA A 31 5.50 -6.62 -40.76
N LYS A 32 4.86 -7.77 -40.50
CA LYS A 32 3.48 -8.06 -40.91
C LYS A 32 2.48 -7.63 -39.86
N GLY A 33 2.71 -8.01 -38.60
CA GLY A 33 1.74 -7.77 -37.53
C GLY A 33 0.48 -8.64 -37.62
N ASP A 34 0.60 -9.87 -38.15
CA ASP A 34 -0.50 -10.83 -38.31
C ASP A 34 -0.61 -11.86 -37.16
N GLY A 35 0.33 -11.84 -36.23
CA GLY A 35 0.41 -12.73 -35.06
C GLY A 35 0.95 -14.13 -35.35
N VAL A 36 1.37 -14.39 -36.60
CA VAL A 36 1.83 -15.70 -37.07
C VAL A 36 3.25 -15.61 -37.61
N GLN A 37 3.52 -14.65 -38.51
CA GLN A 37 4.85 -14.44 -39.05
C GLN A 37 5.79 -13.89 -37.98
N ASP A 38 7.00 -14.42 -37.95
CA ASP A 38 8.07 -13.92 -37.09
C ASP A 38 8.53 -12.54 -37.58
N ASP A 39 8.19 -11.50 -36.82
CA ASP A 39 8.50 -10.10 -37.12
C ASP A 39 9.84 -9.63 -36.54
N THR A 40 10.59 -10.52 -35.87
CA THR A 40 11.83 -10.19 -35.15
C THR A 40 12.84 -9.44 -36.01
N ALA A 41 13.08 -9.91 -37.24
CA ALA A 41 14.08 -9.31 -38.13
C ALA A 41 13.73 -7.86 -38.49
N ALA A 42 12.45 -7.59 -38.74
CA ALA A 42 11.96 -6.25 -39.06
C ALA A 42 12.11 -5.29 -37.87
N PHE A 43 11.80 -5.77 -36.66
CA PHE A 43 11.97 -4.99 -35.42
C PHE A 43 13.44 -4.66 -35.15
N ILE A 44 14.34 -5.65 -35.30
CA ILE A 44 15.78 -5.42 -35.14
C ILE A 44 16.29 -4.38 -36.14
N ALA A 45 15.84 -4.45 -37.39
CA ALA A 45 16.26 -3.50 -38.43
C ALA A 45 15.73 -2.08 -38.17
N ALA A 46 14.45 -1.95 -37.77
CA ALA A 46 13.85 -0.68 -37.40
C ALA A 46 14.54 -0.04 -36.18
N LYS A 47 14.75 -0.82 -35.10
CA LYS A 47 15.51 -0.38 -33.92
C LYS A 47 16.91 0.11 -34.31
N LYS A 48 17.64 -0.63 -35.16
CA LYS A 48 18.98 -0.22 -35.62
C LYS A 48 18.96 1.13 -36.33
N GLU A 49 17.92 1.43 -37.10
CA GLU A 49 17.79 2.76 -37.72
C GLU A 49 17.57 3.85 -36.67
N VAL A 50 16.71 3.62 -35.67
CA VAL A 50 16.53 4.58 -34.55
C VAL A 50 17.87 4.88 -33.88
N MET A 51 18.67 3.85 -33.64
CA MET A 51 20.00 4.00 -33.04
C MET A 51 20.99 4.73 -33.95
N ARG A 52 20.91 4.54 -35.28
CA ARG A 52 21.73 5.25 -36.27
C ARG A 52 21.42 6.75 -36.31
N LEU A 53 20.16 7.12 -36.05
CA LEU A 53 19.69 8.50 -36.02
C LEU A 53 20.04 9.24 -34.72
N VAL A 54 20.72 8.60 -33.78
CA VAL A 54 21.28 9.30 -32.61
C VAL A 54 22.27 10.36 -33.07
N THR A 55 21.98 11.59 -32.68
CA THR A 55 22.81 12.74 -33.00
C THR A 55 24.19 12.65 -32.36
N ASN A 56 25.20 13.02 -33.15
CA ASN A 56 26.53 13.32 -32.66
C ASN A 56 26.64 14.84 -32.51
N PHE A 57 26.01 15.45 -31.49
CA PHE A 57 26.02 16.92 -31.37
C PHE A 57 26.24 17.54 -29.98
N SER A 58 26.88 18.71 -30.05
CA SER A 58 27.42 19.61 -29.05
C SER A 58 26.36 20.46 -28.32
N SER A 59 25.47 19.82 -27.56
CA SER A 59 24.72 20.60 -26.56
C SER A 59 25.67 21.12 -25.47
N GLU A 60 25.29 22.16 -24.73
CA GLU A 60 26.09 22.77 -23.65
C GLU A 60 26.58 21.74 -22.60
N ASN A 61 25.92 20.59 -22.50
CA ASN A 61 26.25 19.49 -21.58
C ASN A 61 26.86 18.24 -22.27
N GLY A 62 27.10 18.26 -23.58
CA GLY A 62 27.80 17.20 -24.32
C GLY A 62 27.08 15.84 -24.46
N GLN A 63 25.78 15.75 -24.12
CA GLN A 63 25.01 14.49 -24.19
C GLN A 63 24.41 14.23 -25.58
N ARG A 64 24.49 12.96 -26.04
CA ARG A 64 23.89 12.48 -27.29
C ARG A 64 22.37 12.40 -27.18
N ARG A 65 21.64 12.72 -28.25
CA ARG A 65 20.17 12.70 -28.27
C ARG A 65 19.63 11.79 -29.36
N GLY A 66 18.66 10.96 -29.01
CA GLY A 66 17.78 10.28 -29.96
C GLY A 66 16.98 11.30 -30.77
N ASN A 67 16.72 10.97 -32.03
CA ASN A 67 16.03 11.85 -32.97
C ASN A 67 14.89 11.13 -33.70
N ALA A 68 14.46 9.98 -33.18
CA ALA A 68 13.45 9.16 -33.83
C ALA A 68 12.57 8.39 -32.84
N VAL A 69 11.31 8.20 -33.20
CA VAL A 69 10.34 7.33 -32.51
C VAL A 69 10.23 6.01 -33.28
N LEU A 70 10.39 4.89 -32.58
CA LEU A 70 10.04 3.56 -33.11
C LEU A 70 8.53 3.37 -33.05
N TYR A 71 7.86 3.53 -34.19
CA TYR A 71 6.41 3.41 -34.30
C TYR A 71 5.97 2.00 -34.71
N ILE A 72 4.98 1.47 -34.00
CA ILE A 72 4.45 0.12 -34.16
C ILE A 72 2.93 0.23 -34.47
N PRO A 73 2.54 0.14 -35.76
CA PRO A 73 1.15 0.29 -36.17
C PRO A 73 0.22 -0.79 -35.59
N PRO A 74 -1.11 -0.65 -35.73
CA PRO A 74 -2.06 -1.69 -35.33
C PRO A 74 -1.70 -3.08 -35.91
N GLY A 75 -1.84 -4.11 -35.07
CA GLY A 75 -1.50 -5.49 -35.41
C GLY A 75 -1.00 -6.29 -34.20
N THR A 76 -0.84 -7.60 -34.40
CA THR A 76 -0.17 -8.49 -33.45
C THR A 76 1.18 -8.91 -34.02
N TYR A 77 2.29 -8.61 -33.37
CA TYR A 77 3.63 -8.91 -33.87
C TYR A 77 4.24 -10.05 -33.06
N LEU A 78 4.61 -11.15 -33.70
CA LEU A 78 5.28 -12.27 -33.04
C LEU A 78 6.79 -12.04 -33.04
N ILE A 79 7.40 -12.01 -31.87
CA ILE A 79 8.83 -11.78 -31.67
C ILE A 79 9.47 -12.99 -31.01
N LYS A 80 10.43 -13.63 -31.68
CA LYS A 80 11.08 -14.89 -31.29
C LYS A 80 12.55 -14.76 -30.88
N SER A 81 13.07 -13.54 -30.75
CA SER A 81 14.39 -13.28 -30.14
C SER A 81 14.33 -12.08 -29.21
N GLY A 82 15.13 -12.12 -28.15
CA GLY A 82 15.30 -11.01 -27.23
C GLY A 82 15.98 -9.80 -27.87
N LYS A 83 15.99 -8.71 -27.10
CA LYS A 83 16.57 -7.41 -27.42
C LYS A 83 16.01 -6.77 -28.71
N ALA A 84 14.82 -7.20 -29.13
CA ALA A 84 14.21 -6.74 -30.37
C ALA A 84 13.78 -5.26 -30.30
N LEU A 85 13.43 -4.77 -29.12
CA LEU A 85 13.02 -3.38 -28.91
C LEU A 85 14.10 -2.49 -28.30
N MET A 86 15.12 -3.06 -27.64
CA MET A 86 16.29 -2.32 -27.15
C MET A 86 17.42 -3.31 -26.86
N ASP A 87 18.66 -2.94 -27.19
CA ASP A 87 19.84 -3.75 -26.93
C ASP A 87 20.98 -2.95 -26.29
N ASP A 88 22.06 -3.66 -25.97
CA ASP A 88 23.28 -3.18 -25.35
C ASP A 88 24.37 -2.75 -26.35
N THR A 89 24.01 -2.45 -27.61
CA THR A 89 25.01 -2.02 -28.61
C THR A 89 25.37 -0.55 -28.51
N MET A 90 24.61 0.26 -27.75
CA MET A 90 24.99 1.64 -27.43
C MET A 90 26.17 1.67 -26.47
N THR A 91 27.35 2.03 -26.97
CA THR A 91 28.59 2.13 -26.17
C THR A 91 28.77 3.48 -25.48
N SER A 92 28.04 4.51 -25.92
CA SER A 92 27.97 5.80 -25.24
C SER A 92 26.51 6.21 -25.06
N SER A 93 26.19 6.62 -23.84
CA SER A 93 24.81 6.92 -23.42
C SER A 93 24.19 8.01 -24.30
N ALA A 94 22.92 7.79 -24.66
CA ALA A 94 22.08 8.75 -25.36
C ALA A 94 20.74 8.92 -24.65
N MET A 95 20.11 10.07 -24.85
CA MET A 95 18.82 10.40 -24.24
C MET A 95 17.68 10.26 -25.23
N GLY A 96 16.47 9.91 -24.79
CA GLY A 96 15.26 10.06 -25.60
C GLY A 96 14.87 8.83 -26.43
N TYR A 97 15.16 7.61 -25.97
CA TYR A 97 14.73 6.41 -26.68
C TYR A 97 13.21 6.26 -26.61
N SER A 98 12.53 6.30 -27.76
CA SER A 98 11.06 6.37 -27.80
C SER A 98 10.45 5.20 -28.60
N VAL A 99 9.51 4.48 -28.00
CA VAL A 99 8.71 3.43 -28.63
C VAL A 99 7.23 3.73 -28.46
N GLN A 100 6.47 3.69 -29.55
CA GLN A 100 5.04 4.03 -29.53
C GLN A 100 4.22 3.06 -30.36
N GLY A 101 3.16 2.50 -29.75
CA GLY A 101 2.11 1.78 -30.46
C GLY A 101 0.93 2.67 -30.88
N ALA A 102 -0.15 2.07 -31.36
CA ALA A 102 -1.38 2.76 -31.75
C ALA A 102 -2.48 2.72 -30.67
N GLY A 103 -2.20 2.14 -29.51
CA GLY A 103 -3.09 2.01 -28.37
C GLY A 103 -3.03 0.62 -27.72
N ARG A 104 -3.33 0.55 -26.42
CA ARG A 104 -3.56 -0.72 -25.71
C ARG A 104 -4.65 -1.51 -26.43
N MET A 105 -4.47 -2.82 -26.55
CA MET A 105 -5.40 -3.71 -27.26
C MET A 105 -5.56 -3.41 -28.77
N ILE A 106 -4.76 -2.49 -29.34
CA ILE A 106 -4.73 -2.16 -30.78
C ILE A 106 -3.40 -2.61 -31.38
N THR A 107 -2.29 -2.24 -30.74
CA THR A 107 -0.95 -2.74 -31.05
C THR A 107 -0.54 -3.73 -29.98
N ARG A 108 -0.18 -4.95 -30.38
CA ARG A 108 0.24 -6.02 -29.47
C ARG A 108 1.52 -6.68 -29.94
N ILE A 109 2.45 -6.91 -29.02
CA ILE A 109 3.63 -7.76 -29.23
C ILE A 109 3.45 -9.06 -28.44
N VAL A 110 3.60 -10.18 -29.12
CA VAL A 110 3.70 -11.51 -28.49
C VAL A 110 5.18 -11.91 -28.49
N PHE A 111 5.77 -11.91 -27.30
CA PHE A 111 7.17 -12.26 -27.07
C PHE A 111 7.28 -13.74 -26.69
N ASP A 112 7.89 -14.52 -27.59
CA ASP A 112 8.01 -15.97 -27.49
C ASP A 112 9.41 -16.42 -27.97
N PRO A 113 10.48 -15.95 -27.31
CA PRO A 113 11.84 -16.23 -27.73
C PRO A 113 12.25 -17.69 -27.51
N ASN A 114 13.14 -18.18 -28.38
CA ASN A 114 13.83 -19.45 -28.19
C ASN A 114 15.35 -19.23 -28.22
N PRO A 115 16.10 -19.55 -27.14
CA PRO A 115 15.63 -20.07 -25.85
C PRO A 115 14.76 -19.06 -25.09
N ALA A 116 13.88 -19.57 -24.22
CA ALA A 116 13.11 -18.76 -23.28
C ALA A 116 14.03 -18.07 -22.26
N GLY A 117 13.51 -17.07 -21.55
CA GLY A 117 14.28 -16.36 -20.50
C GLY A 117 14.95 -15.08 -20.96
N GLN A 118 14.77 -14.68 -22.22
CA GLN A 118 15.37 -13.47 -22.76
C GLN A 118 14.60 -12.21 -22.34
N TYR A 119 15.23 -11.05 -22.51
CA TYR A 119 14.61 -9.72 -22.32
C TYR A 119 14.18 -9.13 -23.66
N LEU A 120 13.02 -8.49 -23.73
CA LEU A 120 12.58 -7.78 -24.94
C LEU A 120 13.28 -6.41 -25.08
N PHE A 121 13.40 -5.69 -23.97
CA PHE A 121 14.20 -4.48 -23.83
C PHE A 121 15.40 -4.75 -22.93
N TYR A 122 16.58 -4.35 -23.38
CA TYR A 122 17.81 -4.54 -22.64
C TYR A 122 18.64 -3.27 -22.66
N ASN A 123 18.61 -2.50 -21.57
CA ASN A 123 19.42 -1.31 -21.37
C ASN A 123 20.62 -1.62 -20.49
N ARG A 124 21.81 -1.18 -20.91
CA ARG A 124 23.03 -1.26 -20.09
C ARG A 124 23.82 0.03 -20.23
N ASP A 125 23.44 1.04 -19.45
CA ASP A 125 23.96 2.42 -19.54
C ASP A 125 23.87 3.06 -20.95
N GLY A 126 23.11 2.44 -21.87
CA GLY A 126 23.03 2.84 -23.27
C GLY A 126 22.06 4.00 -23.49
N TRP A 127 20.98 4.00 -22.71
CA TRP A 127 19.92 5.00 -22.80
C TRP A 127 19.50 5.53 -21.43
N ASN A 128 19.08 6.80 -21.43
CA ASN A 128 18.28 7.43 -20.38
C ASN A 128 17.14 8.23 -21.05
N GLN A 129 16.20 8.79 -20.27
CA GLN A 129 15.05 9.51 -20.85
C GLN A 129 14.30 8.59 -21.83
N ILE A 130 13.87 7.42 -21.35
CA ILE A 130 13.25 6.36 -22.18
C ILE A 130 11.73 6.50 -22.11
N HIS A 131 11.05 6.50 -23.25
CA HIS A 131 9.59 6.62 -23.33
C HIS A 131 8.99 5.42 -24.07
N VAL A 132 8.02 4.75 -23.46
CA VAL A 132 7.27 3.64 -24.08
C VAL A 132 5.77 3.85 -23.87
N SER A 133 4.99 3.87 -24.96
CA SER A 133 3.56 4.18 -24.86
C SER A 133 2.64 3.41 -25.80
N ASP A 134 1.38 3.32 -25.39
CA ASP A 134 0.24 2.95 -26.25
C ASP A 134 0.37 1.56 -26.90
N ILE A 135 0.82 0.57 -26.13
CA ILE A 135 1.11 -0.77 -26.65
C ILE A 135 0.81 -1.86 -25.62
N GLU A 136 0.45 -3.04 -26.11
CA GLU A 136 0.33 -4.26 -25.32
C GLU A 136 1.52 -5.20 -25.52
N PHE A 137 2.03 -5.78 -24.44
CA PHE A 137 3.02 -6.85 -24.44
C PHE A 137 2.42 -8.13 -23.86
N GLN A 138 2.64 -9.26 -24.51
CA GLN A 138 2.27 -10.57 -24.03
C GLN A 138 3.46 -11.52 -24.08
N SER A 139 3.57 -12.40 -23.10
CA SER A 139 4.47 -13.56 -23.14
C SER A 139 3.70 -14.84 -22.88
N ARG A 140 4.13 -15.92 -23.55
CA ARG A 140 3.56 -17.27 -23.41
C ARG A 140 4.35 -18.15 -22.44
N ASN A 141 5.45 -17.64 -21.89
CA ASN A 141 6.34 -18.41 -21.04
C ASN A 141 6.79 -17.58 -19.85
N GLY A 142 6.50 -18.08 -18.64
CA GLY A 142 6.84 -17.44 -17.38
C GLY A 142 8.33 -17.29 -17.10
N ALA A 143 9.24 -17.77 -17.96
CA ALA A 143 10.67 -17.48 -17.87
C ALA A 143 11.05 -16.14 -18.53
N ASN A 144 10.28 -15.67 -19.52
CA ASN A 144 10.62 -14.48 -20.31
C ASN A 144 10.52 -13.19 -19.48
N ASN A 145 11.25 -12.16 -19.92
CA ASN A 145 11.35 -10.90 -19.22
C ASN A 145 11.06 -9.73 -20.17
N LEU A 146 10.40 -8.69 -19.68
CA LEU A 146 10.04 -7.54 -20.52
C LEU A 146 11.21 -6.56 -20.63
N PHE A 147 11.65 -5.99 -19.51
CA PHE A 147 12.58 -4.88 -19.48
C PHE A 147 13.70 -5.10 -18.46
N TYR A 148 14.94 -4.93 -18.92
CA TYR A 148 16.13 -4.90 -18.09
C TYR A 148 16.80 -3.54 -18.19
N SER A 149 17.22 -2.99 -17.06
CA SER A 149 18.18 -1.89 -17.01
C SER A 149 19.29 -2.23 -16.04
N TYR A 150 20.52 -2.06 -16.52
CA TYR A 150 21.70 -1.98 -15.66
C TYR A 150 22.25 -0.56 -15.72
N SER A 151 22.48 0.04 -14.56
CA SER A 151 23.07 1.37 -14.48
C SER A 151 24.28 1.46 -13.56
N SER A 152 25.33 2.13 -14.05
CA SER A 152 26.49 2.56 -13.27
C SER A 152 26.52 4.07 -13.04
N GLY A 153 25.41 4.76 -13.32
CA GLY A 153 25.30 6.21 -13.17
C GLY A 153 24.69 6.93 -14.38
N ARG A 154 24.23 6.21 -15.42
CA ARG A 154 23.80 6.85 -16.68
C ARG A 154 22.30 6.78 -16.90
N SER A 155 21.67 5.66 -16.55
CA SER A 155 20.25 5.40 -16.80
C SER A 155 19.37 6.03 -15.71
N HIS A 156 18.38 6.83 -16.11
CA HIS A 156 17.38 7.51 -15.26
C HIS A 156 16.30 8.13 -16.16
N GLY A 157 15.19 8.61 -15.58
CA GLY A 157 14.13 9.29 -16.30
C GLY A 157 13.45 8.36 -17.29
N MET A 158 12.60 7.43 -16.84
CA MET A 158 11.89 6.54 -17.74
C MET A 158 10.38 6.69 -17.58
N GLU A 159 9.65 6.60 -18.69
CA GLU A 159 8.22 6.80 -18.72
C GLU A 159 7.55 5.67 -19.50
N PHE A 160 6.63 4.99 -18.82
CA PHE A 160 5.78 3.96 -19.39
C PHE A 160 4.34 4.44 -19.29
N GLU A 161 3.70 4.74 -20.42
CA GLU A 161 2.39 5.35 -20.45
C GLU A 161 1.38 4.49 -21.21
N ARG A 162 0.25 4.19 -20.57
CA ARG A 162 -0.85 3.46 -21.22
C ARG A 162 -0.32 2.20 -21.91
N ILE A 163 0.53 1.43 -21.23
CA ILE A 163 0.90 0.08 -21.68
C ILE A 163 0.02 -0.96 -20.98
N HIS A 164 -0.17 -2.10 -21.62
CA HIS A 164 -0.70 -3.29 -20.97
C HIS A 164 0.32 -4.42 -21.07
N VAL A 165 0.56 -5.13 -19.97
CA VAL A 165 1.44 -6.30 -19.97
C VAL A 165 0.66 -7.48 -19.42
N GLY A 166 0.38 -8.45 -20.27
CA GLY A 166 -0.40 -9.65 -19.94
C GLY A 166 0.34 -10.95 -20.25
N GLY A 167 -0.26 -12.08 -19.93
CA GLY A 167 0.33 -13.41 -20.16
C GLY A 167 1.22 -13.85 -19.00
N GLN A 168 2.31 -14.56 -19.30
CA GLN A 168 3.21 -15.15 -18.30
C GLN A 168 4.59 -14.50 -18.37
N TRP A 169 5.06 -13.95 -17.26
CA TRP A 169 6.35 -13.27 -17.19
C TRP A 169 7.13 -13.64 -15.94
N ASN A 170 8.45 -13.69 -16.07
CA ASN A 170 9.34 -13.72 -14.93
C ASN A 170 9.45 -12.30 -14.36
N TYR A 171 10.14 -11.41 -15.08
CA TYR A 171 10.31 -10.01 -14.67
C TYR A 171 9.69 -9.03 -15.65
N GLY A 172 8.95 -8.04 -15.13
CA GLY A 172 8.46 -6.90 -15.91
C GLY A 172 9.57 -5.87 -16.10
N PHE A 173 9.97 -5.22 -15.02
CA PHE A 173 11.01 -4.21 -14.97
C PHE A 173 12.05 -4.65 -13.94
N HIS A 174 13.19 -5.13 -14.43
CA HIS A 174 14.30 -5.59 -13.63
C HIS A 174 15.41 -4.54 -13.67
N LEU A 175 15.70 -3.93 -12.52
CA LEU A 175 16.75 -2.90 -12.39
C LEU A 175 17.93 -3.45 -11.59
N GLU A 176 19.13 -3.29 -12.12
CA GLU A 176 20.39 -3.73 -11.51
C GLU A 176 21.49 -2.67 -11.67
N GLY A 177 22.61 -2.88 -10.99
CA GLY A 177 23.80 -2.07 -11.13
C GLY A 177 24.21 -1.36 -9.85
N THR A 178 25.15 -0.43 -9.99
CA THR A 178 25.86 0.18 -8.86
C THR A 178 25.39 1.60 -8.55
N ASN A 179 24.61 2.23 -9.43
CA ASN A 179 24.15 3.61 -9.24
C ASN A 179 22.94 3.96 -10.14
N THR A 180 22.16 5.00 -9.81
CA THR A 180 21.01 5.52 -10.60
C THR A 180 19.97 4.44 -10.95
N ASP A 181 19.37 4.42 -12.14
CA ASP A 181 18.06 3.78 -12.45
C ASP A 181 16.92 4.33 -11.60
N SER A 182 16.86 5.67 -11.57
CA SER A 182 15.91 6.44 -10.78
C SER A 182 14.95 7.22 -11.67
N GLU A 183 13.92 7.80 -11.06
CA GLU A 183 12.98 8.71 -11.74
C GLU A 183 12.18 7.98 -12.82
N ILE A 184 11.44 6.94 -12.42
CA ILE A 184 10.64 6.14 -13.35
C ILE A 184 9.15 6.29 -13.05
N LEU A 185 8.38 6.62 -14.09
CA LEU A 185 6.94 6.77 -14.06
C LEU A 185 6.24 5.66 -14.84
N TRP A 186 5.25 5.04 -14.21
CA TRP A 186 4.23 4.22 -14.84
C TRP A 186 2.88 4.93 -14.73
N TYR A 187 2.33 5.38 -15.85
CA TYR A 187 1.08 6.13 -15.89
C TYR A 187 -0.01 5.37 -16.65
N LYS A 188 -1.09 5.01 -15.96
CA LYS A 188 -2.23 4.27 -16.52
C LYS A 188 -1.82 2.92 -17.16
N CYS A 189 -0.86 2.24 -16.56
CA CYS A 189 -0.40 0.92 -17.00
C CYS A 189 -1.27 -0.20 -16.42
N GLY A 190 -1.41 -1.29 -17.15
CA GLY A 190 -2.11 -2.49 -16.66
C GLY A 190 -1.21 -3.71 -16.67
N PHE A 191 -1.26 -4.50 -15.60
CA PHE A 191 -0.53 -5.75 -15.44
C PHE A 191 -1.53 -6.88 -15.19
N SER A 192 -1.51 -7.90 -16.03
CA SER A 192 -2.43 -9.04 -15.95
C SER A 192 -1.73 -10.39 -16.13
N GLY A 193 -2.44 -11.49 -15.84
CA GLY A 193 -1.92 -12.84 -16.03
C GLY A 193 -1.08 -13.34 -14.86
N GLU A 194 0.08 -13.92 -15.15
CA GLU A 194 0.94 -14.60 -14.18
C GLU A 194 2.34 -13.99 -14.15
N TRP A 195 2.81 -13.69 -12.95
CA TRP A 195 4.09 -13.03 -12.72
C TRP A 195 4.95 -13.80 -11.72
N ASN A 196 6.28 -13.68 -11.84
CA ASN A 196 7.16 -13.76 -10.67
C ASN A 196 7.20 -12.37 -10.01
N LYS A 197 7.71 -11.34 -10.70
CA LYS A 197 7.78 -9.95 -10.19
C LYS A 197 7.53 -8.92 -11.30
N VAL A 198 6.60 -8.00 -11.10
CA VAL A 198 6.35 -6.91 -12.08
C VAL A 198 7.47 -5.88 -12.03
N PHE A 199 7.75 -5.29 -10.86
CA PHE A 199 8.86 -4.37 -10.64
C PHE A 199 9.83 -4.99 -9.64
N TYR A 200 11.10 -5.14 -10.04
CA TYR A 200 12.09 -5.88 -9.27
C TYR A 200 13.43 -5.17 -9.18
N ILE A 201 13.91 -5.01 -7.95
CA ILE A 201 15.28 -4.57 -7.62
C ILE A 201 15.89 -5.64 -6.68
N PRO A 202 16.92 -6.38 -7.11
CA PRO A 202 17.55 -7.43 -6.30
C PRO A 202 18.45 -6.86 -5.20
N ALA A 203 18.76 -7.68 -4.20
CA ALA A 203 19.68 -7.33 -3.11
C ALA A 203 21.10 -6.97 -3.56
N THR A 204 21.51 -7.42 -4.75
CA THR A 204 22.81 -7.12 -5.37
C THR A 204 22.87 -5.74 -6.04
N ALA A 205 21.73 -5.05 -6.17
CA ALA A 205 21.66 -3.73 -6.78
C ALA A 205 22.07 -2.62 -5.80
N SER A 206 21.94 -1.36 -6.25
CA SER A 206 22.34 -0.18 -5.49
C SER A 206 21.21 0.40 -4.65
N ASP A 207 21.54 0.91 -3.48
CA ASP A 207 20.62 1.69 -2.64
C ASP A 207 20.35 3.11 -3.18
N GLN A 208 21.03 3.50 -4.26
CA GLN A 208 20.79 4.77 -4.99
C GLN A 208 19.67 4.67 -6.03
N MET A 209 19.05 3.49 -6.17
CA MET A 209 17.88 3.26 -7.02
C MET A 209 16.61 3.77 -6.32
N VAL A 210 16.14 4.94 -6.75
CA VAL A 210 15.07 5.68 -6.05
C VAL A 210 14.08 6.39 -6.99
N ASN A 211 12.98 6.89 -6.45
CA ASN A 211 11.97 7.73 -7.11
C ASN A 211 11.19 7.00 -8.21
N TYR A 212 10.24 6.18 -7.76
CA TYR A 212 9.37 5.38 -8.61
C TYR A 212 7.90 5.78 -8.42
N ASP A 213 7.21 6.13 -9.50
CA ASP A 213 5.82 6.58 -9.46
C ASP A 213 4.91 5.66 -10.27
N PHE A 214 3.96 5.01 -9.59
CA PHE A 214 2.91 4.21 -10.21
C PHE A 214 1.58 4.95 -10.06
N ILE A 215 1.08 5.55 -11.14
CA ILE A 215 -0.09 6.42 -11.11
C ILE A 215 -1.22 5.81 -11.94
N SER A 216 -2.36 5.56 -11.29
CA SER A 216 -3.56 4.95 -11.89
C SER A 216 -3.27 3.61 -12.58
N CYS A 217 -2.34 2.83 -12.04
CA CYS A 217 -1.99 1.52 -12.57
C CYS A 217 -2.95 0.43 -12.08
N GLN A 218 -3.08 -0.64 -12.86
CA GLN A 218 -3.86 -1.83 -12.51
C GLN A 218 -2.90 -3.01 -12.34
N PHE A 219 -3.08 -3.77 -11.26
CA PHE A 219 -2.38 -5.03 -11.02
C PHE A 219 -3.44 -6.08 -10.75
N GLU A 220 -3.78 -6.87 -11.76
CA GLU A 220 -4.88 -7.84 -11.69
C GLU A 220 -4.37 -9.19 -12.16
N VAL A 221 -3.86 -10.00 -11.23
CA VAL A 221 -3.03 -11.18 -11.58
C VAL A 221 -3.50 -12.45 -10.87
N ALA A 222 -3.11 -13.60 -11.42
CA ALA A 222 -3.32 -14.89 -10.77
C ALA A 222 -2.28 -15.14 -9.66
N LYS A 223 -1.02 -14.73 -9.87
CA LYS A 223 0.11 -14.89 -8.93
C LYS A 223 1.22 -13.87 -9.21
N GLY A 224 2.14 -13.74 -8.25
CA GLY A 224 3.34 -12.93 -8.36
C GLY A 224 3.29 -11.64 -7.55
N ASP A 225 4.42 -10.95 -7.49
CA ASP A 225 4.58 -9.71 -6.73
C ASP A 225 4.44 -8.49 -7.65
N PHE A 226 3.80 -7.42 -7.16
CA PHE A 226 3.71 -6.18 -7.94
C PHE A 226 5.01 -5.38 -7.84
N ILE A 227 5.45 -5.07 -6.62
CA ILE A 227 6.69 -4.34 -6.34
C ILE A 227 7.50 -5.19 -5.37
N ASP A 228 8.68 -5.64 -5.81
CA ASP A 228 9.68 -6.32 -4.97
C ASP A 228 11.00 -5.57 -5.04
N VAL A 229 11.24 -4.77 -4.00
CA VAL A 229 12.39 -3.88 -3.91
C VAL A 229 13.22 -4.34 -2.72
N GLN A 230 14.19 -5.21 -2.99
CA GLN A 230 15.10 -5.75 -1.98
C GLN A 230 16.17 -4.72 -1.59
N LYS A 231 16.44 -3.73 -2.45
CA LYS A 231 17.42 -2.67 -2.21
C LYS A 231 16.88 -1.33 -2.70
N GLY A 232 17.35 -0.21 -2.13
CA GLY A 232 16.85 1.12 -2.47
C GLY A 232 15.42 1.40 -1.97
N GLY A 233 14.78 2.43 -2.52
CA GLY A 233 13.43 2.86 -2.12
C GLY A 233 13.07 4.29 -2.54
N SER A 234 11.97 4.84 -2.03
CA SER A 234 11.25 6.03 -2.57
C SER A 234 10.29 5.65 -3.69
N ILE A 235 9.10 5.20 -3.29
CA ILE A 235 8.05 4.68 -4.16
C ILE A 235 6.73 5.38 -3.84
N ASN A 236 6.00 5.80 -4.88
CA ASN A 236 4.60 6.21 -4.82
C ASN A 236 3.72 5.25 -5.62
N VAL A 237 2.58 4.89 -5.05
CA VAL A 237 1.47 4.23 -5.73
C VAL A 237 0.23 5.09 -5.52
N ILE A 238 -0.31 5.69 -6.58
CA ILE A 238 -1.41 6.66 -6.50
C ILE A 238 -2.60 6.16 -7.33
N GLY A 239 -3.68 5.82 -6.64
CA GLY A 239 -4.88 5.23 -7.21
C GLY A 239 -4.64 3.81 -7.73
N GLY A 240 -5.59 3.31 -8.52
CA GLY A 240 -5.49 2.00 -9.16
C GLY A 240 -6.35 0.91 -8.54
N SER A 241 -6.41 -0.22 -9.24
CA SER A 241 -7.10 -1.45 -8.85
C SER A 241 -6.06 -2.54 -8.72
N LEU A 242 -5.85 -3.04 -7.50
CA LEU A 242 -4.85 -4.06 -7.19
C LEU A 242 -5.58 -5.29 -6.68
N LEU A 243 -5.52 -6.42 -7.39
CA LEU A 243 -6.22 -7.64 -7.01
C LEU A 243 -5.49 -8.90 -7.43
N TYR A 244 -5.69 -9.94 -6.64
CA TYR A 244 -5.43 -11.31 -7.06
C TYR A 244 -6.74 -11.97 -7.48
N TYR A 245 -6.75 -12.67 -8.62
CA TYR A 245 -7.97 -13.30 -9.14
C TYR A 245 -8.62 -14.23 -8.10
N PRO A 246 -9.94 -14.16 -7.90
CA PRO A 246 -10.64 -15.12 -7.04
C PRO A 246 -10.55 -16.53 -7.63
N GLY A 247 -10.61 -17.56 -6.77
CA GLY A 247 -10.70 -18.97 -7.19
C GLY A 247 -9.40 -19.66 -7.61
N THR A 248 -8.24 -18.99 -7.63
CA THR A 248 -6.94 -19.67 -7.82
C THR A 248 -6.32 -20.08 -6.48
N THR A 249 -5.40 -21.05 -6.44
CA THR A 249 -4.70 -21.47 -5.20
C THR A 249 -3.34 -20.78 -5.00
N VAL A 250 -2.91 -20.01 -5.99
CA VAL A 250 -1.64 -19.27 -6.01
C VAL A 250 -1.86 -17.80 -5.68
N GLY A 251 -0.80 -17.10 -5.28
CA GLY A 251 -0.86 -15.69 -4.85
C GLY A 251 0.50 -14.99 -4.91
N GLY A 252 0.68 -13.99 -4.06
CA GLY A 252 1.89 -13.17 -3.96
C GLY A 252 1.72 -12.02 -2.98
N THR A 253 2.66 -11.09 -2.99
CA THR A 253 2.61 -9.86 -2.20
C THR A 253 2.61 -8.64 -3.12
N MET A 254 1.70 -7.69 -2.90
CA MET A 254 1.67 -6.46 -3.71
C MET A 254 2.93 -5.63 -3.48
N PHE A 255 3.31 -5.39 -2.24
CA PHE A 255 4.48 -4.58 -1.89
C PHE A 255 5.44 -5.36 -1.00
N LYS A 256 6.62 -5.71 -1.52
CA LYS A 256 7.76 -6.25 -0.77
C LYS A 256 8.85 -5.19 -0.69
N LEU A 257 9.13 -4.76 0.53
CA LEU A 257 10.07 -3.67 0.82
C LEU A 257 11.22 -4.20 1.68
N GLY A 258 12.42 -4.30 1.11
CA GLY A 258 13.64 -4.77 1.79
C GLY A 258 13.70 -6.27 2.07
N VAL A 259 12.68 -7.05 1.68
CA VAL A 259 12.57 -8.49 2.01
C VAL A 259 13.71 -9.27 1.37
N GLY A 260 14.59 -9.88 2.17
CA GLY A 260 15.77 -10.59 1.67
C GLY A 260 16.88 -9.68 1.12
N GLY A 261 16.79 -8.37 1.38
CA GLY A 261 17.70 -7.33 0.87
C GLY A 261 19.01 -7.14 1.63
N GLY A 262 19.10 -7.69 2.84
CA GLY A 262 20.20 -7.43 3.77
C GLY A 262 20.28 -5.95 4.19
N ASP A 263 21.48 -5.51 4.56
CA ASP A 263 21.68 -4.18 5.14
C ASP A 263 21.60 -3.04 4.13
N HIS A 264 20.66 -2.11 4.31
CA HIS A 264 20.66 -0.83 3.60
C HIS A 264 21.82 0.08 4.06
N ASN A 265 22.61 0.57 3.09
CA ASN A 265 23.75 1.49 3.26
C ASN A 265 23.29 2.96 3.28
N SER A 266 22.31 3.29 4.12
CA SER A 266 21.72 4.64 4.23
C SER A 266 20.98 5.14 2.97
N GLY A 267 20.51 4.23 2.11
CA GLY A 267 19.61 4.55 0.99
C GLY A 267 18.23 5.03 1.45
N ALA A 268 17.44 5.54 0.49
CA ALA A 268 16.08 6.01 0.77
C ALA A 268 15.16 4.83 1.10
N MET A 269 14.45 4.90 2.24
CA MET A 269 13.41 3.95 2.64
C MET A 269 12.09 4.70 2.81
N ARG A 270 11.40 4.95 1.70
CA ARG A 270 10.13 5.69 1.69
C ARG A 270 9.12 5.05 0.76
N PHE A 271 7.92 4.81 1.25
CA PHE A 271 6.80 4.25 0.49
C PHE A 271 5.51 5.02 0.79
N LEU A 272 4.76 5.36 -0.25
CA LEU A 272 3.41 5.89 -0.15
C LEU A 272 2.47 5.10 -1.08
N CYS A 273 1.39 4.56 -0.54
CA CYS A 273 0.25 4.07 -1.31
C CYS A 273 -0.98 4.91 -0.97
N MET A 274 -1.58 5.58 -1.96
CA MET A 274 -2.68 6.50 -1.75
C MET A 274 -3.85 6.19 -2.68
N GLY A 275 -5.07 6.03 -2.13
CA GLY A 275 -6.30 5.94 -2.93
C GLY A 275 -6.48 4.64 -3.73
N ALA A 276 -5.68 3.61 -3.46
CA ALA A 276 -5.79 2.32 -4.15
C ALA A 276 -6.90 1.46 -3.55
N ARG A 277 -7.60 0.71 -4.41
CA ARG A 277 -8.46 -0.40 -4.00
C ARG A 277 -7.68 -1.70 -4.09
N VAL A 278 -7.66 -2.46 -3.00
CA VAL A 278 -6.89 -3.70 -2.82
C VAL A 278 -7.84 -4.87 -2.56
N GLU A 279 -7.75 -5.93 -3.36
CA GLU A 279 -8.54 -7.15 -3.17
C GLU A 279 -7.63 -8.36 -2.92
N LEU A 280 -7.64 -8.84 -1.68
CA LEU A 280 -6.92 -10.04 -1.25
C LEU A 280 -7.91 -11.18 -1.07
N ALA A 281 -8.08 -11.99 -2.12
CA ALA A 281 -9.07 -13.06 -2.12
C ALA A 281 -8.63 -14.35 -1.40
N LYS A 282 -7.40 -14.42 -0.85
CA LYS A 282 -6.78 -15.69 -0.37
C LYS A 282 -5.80 -15.46 0.78
N SER A 283 -5.61 -16.50 1.58
CA SER A 283 -4.64 -16.54 2.71
C SER A 283 -3.18 -16.38 2.30
N VAL A 284 -2.82 -16.75 1.07
CA VAL A 284 -1.46 -16.66 0.54
C VAL A 284 -1.13 -15.28 -0.02
N CYS A 285 -2.13 -14.40 -0.18
CA CYS A 285 -1.98 -13.07 -0.74
C CYS A 285 -1.72 -12.04 0.37
N ARG A 286 -0.86 -11.06 0.10
CA ARG A 286 -0.55 -9.98 1.04
C ARG A 286 -0.57 -8.62 0.34
N MET A 287 -0.99 -7.60 1.07
CA MET A 287 -0.83 -6.21 0.64
C MET A 287 0.61 -5.76 0.87
N LEU A 288 1.17 -6.01 2.05
CA LEU A 288 2.52 -5.57 2.40
C LEU A 288 3.32 -6.67 3.09
N GLN A 289 4.58 -6.81 2.67
CA GLN A 289 5.66 -7.37 3.47
C GLN A 289 6.82 -6.38 3.52
N SER A 290 7.31 -6.08 4.71
CA SER A 290 8.44 -5.15 4.88
C SER A 290 9.48 -5.68 5.85
N GLU A 291 10.74 -5.48 5.49
CA GLU A 291 11.95 -5.67 6.30
C GLU A 291 12.78 -4.38 6.34
N TRP A 292 12.20 -3.21 6.03
CA TRP A 292 12.90 -1.94 6.21
C TRP A 292 13.16 -1.65 7.69
N LYS A 293 14.41 -1.34 8.04
CA LYS A 293 14.84 -1.05 9.41
C LYS A 293 14.59 0.38 9.88
N ALA A 294 14.20 1.26 8.97
CA ALA A 294 13.98 2.69 9.19
C ALA A 294 13.13 3.28 8.05
N GLY A 295 12.89 4.58 8.10
CA GLY A 295 12.18 5.29 7.04
C GLY A 295 10.67 5.37 7.28
N ILE A 296 9.90 5.44 6.21
CA ILE A 296 8.45 5.74 6.27
C ILE A 296 7.68 4.85 5.30
N ILE A 297 6.61 4.22 5.78
CA ILE A 297 5.62 3.49 5.00
C ILE A 297 4.25 4.11 5.31
N THR A 298 3.61 4.67 4.29
CA THR A 298 2.30 5.32 4.43
C THR A 298 1.27 4.68 3.51
N PHE A 299 0.11 4.34 4.07
CA PHE A 299 -1.11 4.04 3.34
C PHE A 299 -2.14 5.12 3.65
N GLN A 300 -2.71 5.74 2.63
CA GLN A 300 -3.67 6.83 2.78
C GLN A 300 -4.89 6.60 1.90
N ASN A 301 -6.11 6.66 2.45
CA ASN A 301 -7.34 6.46 1.68
C ASN A 301 -7.37 5.12 0.91
N VAL A 302 -6.79 4.06 1.47
CA VAL A 302 -6.75 2.73 0.85
C VAL A 302 -7.92 1.89 1.34
N ASP A 303 -8.59 1.21 0.42
CA ASP A 303 -9.64 0.24 0.74
C ASP A 303 -9.16 -1.18 0.41
N ASN A 304 -8.95 -1.97 1.45
CA ASN A 304 -8.53 -3.37 1.42
C ASN A 304 -9.68 -4.33 1.82
N SER A 305 -10.88 -3.81 2.08
CA SER A 305 -11.98 -4.53 2.71
C SER A 305 -12.95 -5.23 1.76
N VAL A 306 -12.74 -5.09 0.45
CA VAL A 306 -13.67 -5.57 -0.58
C VAL A 306 -13.94 -7.08 -0.47
N GLN A 307 -13.01 -7.84 0.10
CA GLN A 307 -13.12 -9.30 0.27
C GLN A 307 -13.58 -9.72 1.68
N ALA A 308 -13.93 -8.77 2.55
CA ALA A 308 -14.15 -9.03 3.99
C ALA A 308 -15.40 -9.88 4.26
N TYR A 309 -16.33 -9.94 3.30
CA TYR A 309 -17.53 -10.78 3.41
C TYR A 309 -17.23 -12.28 3.29
N GLN A 310 -16.07 -12.66 2.75
CA GLN A 310 -15.70 -14.06 2.51
C GLN A 310 -14.26 -14.44 2.94
N ALA A 311 -13.36 -13.47 3.06
CA ALA A 311 -12.00 -13.70 3.55
C ALA A 311 -12.01 -14.12 5.03
N ASP A 312 -11.10 -15.00 5.45
CA ASP A 312 -10.93 -15.28 6.88
C ASP A 312 -10.28 -14.05 7.55
N LYS A 313 -10.90 -13.58 8.63
CA LYS A 313 -10.39 -12.46 9.45
C LYS A 313 -8.98 -12.71 10.02
N ASN A 314 -8.49 -13.94 10.04
CA ASN A 314 -7.16 -14.29 10.54
C ASN A 314 -6.07 -14.28 9.46
N TRP A 315 -6.40 -14.07 8.19
CA TRP A 315 -5.38 -13.95 7.15
C TRP A 315 -4.50 -12.73 7.40
N VAL A 316 -3.18 -12.93 7.36
CA VAL A 316 -2.20 -11.86 7.55
C VAL A 316 -2.03 -11.11 6.24
N ASN A 317 -2.61 -9.91 6.15
CA ASN A 317 -2.58 -9.07 4.96
C ASN A 317 -1.36 -8.14 4.93
N VAL A 318 -0.88 -7.77 6.11
CA VAL A 318 0.29 -6.91 6.31
C VAL A 318 1.24 -7.61 7.26
N SER A 319 2.50 -7.70 6.90
CA SER A 319 3.56 -8.24 7.76
C SER A 319 4.75 -7.30 7.75
N ILE A 320 5.13 -6.78 8.91
CA ILE A 320 6.28 -5.91 9.06
C ILE A 320 7.23 -6.57 10.06
N ASN A 321 8.43 -6.88 9.59
CA ASN A 321 9.49 -7.52 10.35
C ASN A 321 10.48 -6.46 10.80
N SER A 322 10.75 -6.35 12.11
CA SER A 322 11.85 -5.52 12.59
C SER A 322 13.18 -6.08 12.08
N GLN A 323 14.15 -5.19 11.86
CA GLN A 323 15.52 -5.59 11.56
C GLN A 323 16.42 -5.11 12.70
N GLY A 324 16.89 -6.06 13.50
CA GLY A 324 17.48 -5.76 14.80
C GLY A 324 16.46 -5.07 15.70
N ASP A 325 16.80 -3.87 16.16
CA ASP A 325 16.08 -3.14 17.22
C ASP A 325 15.13 -2.04 16.70
N ALA A 326 14.75 -2.10 15.42
CA ALA A 326 14.04 -1.02 14.77
C ALA A 326 12.99 -1.44 13.74
N PHE A 327 11.98 -0.58 13.61
CA PHE A 327 10.94 -0.59 12.59
C PHE A 327 11.08 0.63 11.65
N PRO A 328 10.41 0.64 10.49
CA PRO A 328 10.10 1.90 9.82
C PRO A 328 8.96 2.60 10.57
N ASN A 329 8.80 3.92 10.39
CA ASN A 329 7.54 4.55 10.76
C ASN A 329 6.44 4.06 9.81
N VAL A 330 5.30 3.66 10.34
CA VAL A 330 4.18 3.09 9.58
C VAL A 330 2.90 3.82 9.93
N VAL A 331 2.22 4.35 8.92
CA VAL A 331 0.95 5.05 9.09
C VAL A 331 -0.09 4.52 8.12
N PHE A 332 -1.24 4.11 8.65
CA PHE A 332 -2.47 3.90 7.91
C PHE A 332 -3.43 5.04 8.25
N ASP A 333 -3.79 5.85 7.26
CA ASP A 333 -4.61 7.04 7.45
C ASP A 333 -5.86 6.99 6.57
N ASN A 334 -7.03 7.13 7.20
CA ASN A 334 -8.33 7.11 6.56
C ASN A 334 -8.55 5.89 5.64
N CYS A 335 -8.16 4.70 6.11
CA CYS A 335 -8.24 3.45 5.35
C CYS A 335 -9.42 2.58 5.80
N VAL A 336 -9.84 1.68 4.91
CA VAL A 336 -10.75 0.57 5.25
C VAL A 336 -9.95 -0.73 5.11
N LEU A 337 -9.79 -1.48 6.20
CA LEU A 337 -8.83 -2.59 6.31
C LEU A 337 -9.55 -3.88 6.71
N GLN A 338 -9.00 -5.04 6.33
CA GLN A 338 -9.49 -6.37 6.71
C GLN A 338 -8.32 -7.30 7.10
N GLY A 339 -8.63 -8.48 7.63
CA GLY A 339 -7.64 -9.46 8.05
C GLY A 339 -6.76 -8.93 9.19
N ARG A 340 -5.57 -9.52 9.36
CA ARG A 340 -4.63 -9.12 10.41
C ARG A 340 -3.44 -8.33 9.87
N HIS A 341 -2.99 -7.40 10.70
CA HIS A 341 -1.70 -6.74 10.54
C HIS A 341 -0.71 -7.29 11.56
N GLU A 342 0.34 -7.92 11.06
CA GLU A 342 1.35 -8.61 11.86
C GLU A 342 2.62 -7.77 12.00
N TYR A 343 3.06 -7.60 13.23
CA TYR A 343 4.32 -6.97 13.60
C TYR A 343 5.20 -8.00 14.28
N ARG A 344 6.30 -8.34 13.60
CA ARG A 344 7.24 -9.37 14.01
C ARG A 344 8.50 -8.67 14.53
N TYR A 345 8.95 -9.02 15.73
CA TYR A 345 10.03 -8.31 16.42
C TYR A 345 10.94 -9.26 17.20
N SER A 346 12.24 -8.95 17.25
CA SER A 346 13.20 -9.59 18.17
C SER A 346 13.25 -8.89 19.53
N GLY A 347 13.95 -9.48 20.51
CA GLY A 347 13.96 -9.00 21.90
C GLY A 347 14.35 -7.53 22.11
N GLY A 348 15.14 -6.92 21.21
CA GLY A 348 15.42 -5.47 21.21
C GLY A 348 14.64 -4.65 20.15
N GLY A 349 13.88 -5.32 19.27
CA GLY A 349 13.09 -4.80 18.14
C GLY A 349 12.10 -3.68 18.43
N ALA A 350 11.76 -3.46 19.70
CA ALA A 350 10.77 -2.49 20.15
C ALA A 350 11.34 -1.50 21.18
N GLN A 351 12.66 -1.39 21.30
CA GLN A 351 13.29 -0.43 22.22
C GLN A 351 13.23 1.01 21.72
N ARG A 352 13.06 1.19 20.41
CA ARG A 352 12.81 2.49 19.80
C ARG A 352 11.30 2.76 19.80
N LEU A 353 10.95 4.04 19.92
CA LEU A 353 9.56 4.50 19.87
C LEU A 353 9.22 4.92 18.44
N GLU A 354 9.22 3.98 17.49
CA GLU A 354 8.70 4.25 16.16
C GLU A 354 7.22 4.65 16.20
N THR A 355 6.79 5.38 15.18
CA THR A 355 5.37 5.67 14.99
C THR A 355 4.75 4.55 14.17
N ILE A 356 4.01 3.67 14.84
CA ILE A 356 3.09 2.73 14.19
C ILE A 356 1.68 3.20 14.51
N ALA A 357 0.96 3.72 13.51
CA ALA A 357 -0.31 4.41 13.76
C ALA A 357 -1.40 4.08 12.73
N TYR A 358 -2.63 3.98 13.25
CA TYR A 358 -3.87 3.89 12.51
C TYR A 358 -4.74 5.09 12.86
N ARG A 359 -5.15 5.85 11.85
CA ARG A 359 -5.89 7.11 12.01
C ARG A 359 -7.14 7.08 11.16
N SER A 360 -8.29 7.36 11.76
CA SER A 360 -9.58 7.42 11.05
C SER A 360 -9.89 6.16 10.21
N CYS A 361 -9.42 4.99 10.65
CA CYS A 361 -9.57 3.75 9.90
C CYS A 361 -10.83 2.96 10.33
N SER A 362 -11.45 2.29 9.36
CA SER A 362 -12.49 1.28 9.61
C SER A 362 -11.90 -0.12 9.42
N ILE A 363 -12.02 -0.97 10.43
CA ILE A 363 -11.41 -2.29 10.47
C ILE A 363 -12.49 -3.36 10.36
N ALA A 364 -12.61 -3.95 9.18
CA ALA A 364 -13.54 -5.03 8.86
C ALA A 364 -13.27 -6.29 9.70
N GLN A 365 -14.33 -6.99 10.07
CA GLN A 365 -14.30 -8.31 10.74
C GLN A 365 -13.73 -8.34 12.18
N HIS A 366 -13.17 -7.23 12.67
CA HIS A 366 -12.64 -7.10 14.02
C HIS A 366 -13.47 -6.13 14.86
N ASN A 367 -13.57 -6.42 16.15
CA ASN A 367 -14.27 -5.58 17.12
C ASN A 367 -13.31 -4.84 18.06
N THR A 368 -12.02 -5.20 18.08
CA THR A 368 -11.03 -4.62 19.00
C THR A 368 -9.67 -4.45 18.30
N PRO A 369 -8.84 -3.49 18.75
CA PRO A 369 -7.46 -3.36 18.26
C PRO A 369 -6.61 -4.62 18.44
N ASP A 370 -6.70 -5.28 19.60
CA ASP A 370 -5.90 -6.47 19.94
C ASP A 370 -6.29 -7.70 19.10
N ALA A 371 -7.53 -7.78 18.61
CA ALA A 371 -7.94 -8.86 17.71
C ALA A 371 -7.46 -8.63 16.26
N PHE A 372 -7.26 -7.37 15.86
CA PHE A 372 -6.78 -6.98 14.52
C PHE A 372 -5.26 -7.07 14.40
N ILE A 373 -4.55 -6.69 15.46
CA ILE A 373 -3.09 -6.71 15.51
C ILE A 373 -2.58 -8.10 15.90
N SER A 374 -1.59 -8.61 15.16
CA SER A 374 -0.82 -9.79 15.53
C SER A 374 0.60 -9.36 15.93
N LEU A 375 1.06 -9.77 17.11
CA LEU A 375 2.40 -9.49 17.61
C LEU A 375 3.16 -10.81 17.68
N VAL A 376 4.29 -10.91 16.97
CA VAL A 376 5.08 -12.14 16.91
C VAL A 376 6.50 -11.85 17.40
N ASN A 377 6.82 -12.36 18.57
CA ASN A 377 8.18 -12.35 19.07
C ASN A 377 9.01 -13.45 18.38
N THR A 378 10.07 -13.05 17.68
CA THR A 378 10.93 -13.94 16.91
C THR A 378 12.17 -14.44 17.66
N SER A 379 12.49 -13.91 18.86
CA SER A 379 13.71 -14.29 19.60
C SER A 379 13.59 -15.59 20.42
N GLY A 380 12.38 -16.14 20.58
CA GLY A 380 12.14 -17.33 21.41
C GLY A 380 12.35 -17.13 22.92
N THR A 381 12.70 -15.92 23.35
CA THR A 381 12.90 -15.50 24.74
C THR A 381 11.96 -14.34 25.07
N ALA A 382 11.66 -14.09 26.35
CA ALA A 382 10.82 -12.94 26.72
C ALA A 382 11.41 -11.64 26.15
N PRO A 383 10.64 -10.83 25.39
CA PRO A 383 11.20 -9.66 24.74
C PRO A 383 11.41 -8.54 25.76
N ALA A 384 12.43 -7.69 25.56
CA ALA A 384 12.67 -6.56 26.44
C ALA A 384 11.62 -5.45 26.27
N ALA A 385 10.96 -5.39 25.11
CA ALA A 385 9.88 -4.46 24.79
C ALA A 385 8.94 -5.07 23.74
N VAL A 386 7.70 -4.56 23.69
CA VAL A 386 6.69 -4.89 22.68
C VAL A 386 6.37 -3.64 21.86
N PRO A 387 6.20 -3.72 20.53
CA PRO A 387 5.86 -2.55 19.71
C PRO A 387 4.59 -1.87 20.20
N GLN A 388 4.67 -0.56 20.43
CA GLN A 388 3.50 0.27 20.72
C GLN A 388 2.79 0.65 19.42
N ILE A 389 1.46 0.54 19.41
CA ILE A 389 0.65 0.80 18.22
C ILE A 389 -0.47 1.78 18.58
N SER A 390 -0.50 2.91 17.90
CA SER A 390 -1.49 3.97 18.11
C SER A 390 -2.71 3.76 17.23
N PHE A 391 -3.89 3.84 17.83
CA PHE A 391 -5.17 3.92 17.13
C PHE A 391 -5.88 5.21 17.53
N ARG A 392 -6.31 6.00 16.55
CA ARG A 392 -7.02 7.27 16.75
C ARG A 392 -8.21 7.36 15.83
N ASN A 393 -9.38 7.68 16.37
CA ASN A 393 -10.65 7.77 15.62
C ASN A 393 -10.95 6.54 14.73
N CYS A 394 -10.49 5.36 15.15
CA CYS A 394 -10.72 4.12 14.42
C CYS A 394 -12.00 3.44 14.90
N SER A 395 -12.52 2.50 14.10
CA SER A 395 -13.68 1.69 14.47
C SER A 395 -13.57 0.28 13.89
N GLY A 396 -14.18 -0.68 14.56
CA GLY A 396 -14.34 -2.04 14.07
C GLY A 396 -15.69 -2.23 13.39
N THR A 397 -15.78 -3.16 12.44
CA THR A 397 -17.06 -3.51 11.78
C THR A 397 -17.43 -4.99 11.83
N GLY A 398 -16.89 -5.74 12.81
CA GLY A 398 -17.08 -7.19 12.92
C GLY A 398 -18.41 -7.67 13.54
N SER A 399 -19.27 -6.79 14.07
CA SER A 399 -20.52 -7.17 14.76
C SER A 399 -21.51 -6.00 14.80
N THR A 400 -22.81 -6.26 14.88
CA THR A 400 -23.84 -5.21 15.05
C THR A 400 -23.68 -4.39 16.34
N THR A 401 -22.93 -4.88 17.33
CA THR A 401 -22.62 -4.17 18.59
C THR A 401 -21.26 -3.48 18.58
N MET A 402 -20.60 -3.39 17.42
CA MET A 402 -19.24 -2.83 17.26
C MET A 402 -19.07 -1.40 17.74
N TYR A 403 -20.12 -0.57 17.64
CA TYR A 403 -20.12 0.83 18.08
C TYR A 403 -19.88 0.99 19.60
N LYS A 404 -20.01 -0.10 20.36
CA LYS A 404 -19.69 -0.16 21.78
C LYS A 404 -18.22 -0.47 22.06
N ASN A 405 -17.41 -0.87 21.08
CA ASN A 405 -16.00 -1.19 21.29
C ASN A 405 -15.13 -0.01 20.86
N LEU A 406 -14.33 0.51 21.79
CA LEU A 406 -13.43 1.61 21.49
C LEU A 406 -12.12 1.09 20.90
N PHE A 407 -11.71 1.71 19.80
CA PHE A 407 -10.40 1.51 19.22
C PHE A 407 -9.38 2.56 19.67
N ASP A 408 -9.80 3.65 20.32
CA ASP A 408 -8.89 4.75 20.65
C ASP A 408 -7.95 4.37 21.81
N THR A 409 -6.71 3.99 21.47
CA THR A 409 -5.71 3.38 22.37
C THR A 409 -4.28 3.56 21.86
N GLU A 410 -3.31 3.61 22.76
CA GLU A 410 -1.91 3.27 22.56
C GLU A 410 -1.67 1.81 22.96
N LEU A 411 -2.01 0.89 22.07
CA LEU A 411 -1.88 -0.55 22.32
C LEU A 411 -0.43 -0.88 22.73
N ASN A 412 -0.29 -1.66 23.81
CA ASN A 412 0.99 -2.05 24.42
C ASN A 412 1.81 -0.94 25.08
N TRP A 413 1.25 0.24 25.37
CA TRP A 413 1.98 1.32 26.03
C TRP A 413 2.68 0.88 27.34
N SER A 414 2.12 -0.08 28.08
CA SER A 414 2.68 -0.57 29.34
C SER A 414 3.77 -1.64 29.15
N ASN A 415 3.89 -2.20 27.95
CA ASN A 415 4.78 -3.32 27.63
C ASN A 415 5.97 -2.91 26.75
N THR A 416 6.13 -1.61 26.49
CA THR A 416 7.24 -1.04 25.73
C THR A 416 8.17 -0.24 26.64
N THR A 417 9.44 -0.11 26.25
CA THR A 417 10.40 0.71 26.98
C THR A 417 10.06 2.19 26.80
N SER A 418 9.69 2.88 27.88
CA SER A 418 9.28 4.30 27.84
C SER A 418 8.03 4.56 27.00
N GLY A 419 7.02 3.69 27.10
CA GLY A 419 5.79 3.82 26.34
C GLY A 419 5.06 5.14 26.54
N ARG A 420 4.56 5.68 25.43
CA ARG A 420 3.76 6.90 25.44
C ARG A 420 2.33 6.53 25.76
N ALA A 421 1.87 6.96 26.91
CA ALA A 421 0.49 6.83 27.35
C ALA A 421 -0.21 8.19 27.22
N GLU A 422 -1.45 8.19 26.74
CA GLU A 422 -2.28 9.39 26.65
C GLU A 422 -3.56 9.23 27.44
N LYS A 423 -3.95 10.28 28.18
CA LYS A 423 -5.26 10.36 28.81
C LYS A 423 -6.33 10.66 27.76
N LYS A 424 -7.40 9.90 27.81
CA LYS A 424 -8.57 9.99 26.94
C LYS A 424 -9.81 10.16 27.80
N VAL A 425 -10.82 10.83 27.27
CA VAL A 425 -12.11 11.02 27.94
C VAL A 425 -13.22 10.52 27.03
N LEU A 426 -13.88 9.47 27.48
CA LEU A 426 -15.07 8.91 26.84
C LEU A 426 -16.32 9.46 27.53
N SER A 427 -17.38 9.74 26.76
CA SER A 427 -18.71 9.93 27.32
C SER A 427 -19.61 8.70 27.10
N ILE A 428 -20.29 8.26 28.16
CA ILE A 428 -21.27 7.16 28.13
C ILE A 428 -22.65 7.73 28.44
N ASN A 429 -23.43 8.06 27.41
CA ASN A 429 -24.76 8.63 27.55
C ASN A 429 -25.72 7.99 26.55
N THR A 430 -27.02 8.12 26.81
CA THR A 430 -28.06 7.83 25.82
C THR A 430 -28.26 9.05 24.89
N ALA A 431 -28.91 8.84 23.75
CA ALA A 431 -29.13 9.88 22.74
C ALA A 431 -29.85 11.13 23.31
N GLY A 432 -29.36 12.32 22.96
CA GLY A 432 -29.99 13.59 23.37
C GLY A 432 -29.52 14.15 24.72
N ASN A 433 -28.30 13.84 25.16
CA ASN A 433 -27.71 14.29 26.44
C ASN A 433 -28.50 13.80 27.66
N THR A 434 -28.94 12.54 27.63
CA THR A 434 -29.70 11.90 28.69
C THR A 434 -28.88 10.77 29.32
N LEU A 435 -28.98 10.62 30.65
CA LEU A 435 -28.50 9.40 31.31
C LEU A 435 -29.52 8.26 31.11
N PRO A 436 -29.14 6.99 31.29
CA PRO A 436 -30.07 5.86 31.22
C PRO A 436 -31.23 5.99 32.22
N TYR A 437 -32.45 5.55 31.86
CA TYR A 437 -33.61 5.55 32.75
C TYR A 437 -34.69 4.57 32.27
N ASN A 438 -35.59 4.14 33.18
CA ASN A 438 -36.77 3.33 32.86
C ASN A 438 -36.50 2.12 31.93
N ARG A 439 -37.08 2.08 30.72
CA ARG A 439 -36.99 0.94 29.77
C ARG A 439 -35.61 0.80 29.11
N ALA A 440 -34.74 1.79 29.26
CA ALA A 440 -33.33 1.77 28.84
C ALA A 440 -32.46 2.16 30.05
N ALA A 441 -32.52 1.35 31.10
CA ALA A 441 -31.87 1.63 32.38
C ALA A 441 -30.34 1.47 32.38
N THR A 442 -29.74 1.05 31.27
CA THR A 442 -28.30 0.86 31.13
C THR A 442 -27.78 1.41 29.82
N GLU A 443 -26.56 1.94 29.84
CA GLU A 443 -25.73 2.18 28.66
C GLU A 443 -24.33 1.59 28.95
N ASP A 444 -23.67 1.06 27.94
CA ASP A 444 -22.44 0.29 28.13
C ASP A 444 -21.45 0.42 26.97
N VAL A 445 -20.18 0.20 27.28
CA VAL A 445 -19.05 0.33 26.35
C VAL A 445 -17.93 -0.64 26.75
N TYR A 446 -17.15 -1.06 25.78
CA TYR A 446 -15.90 -1.79 25.96
C TYR A 446 -14.74 -0.84 25.73
N LEU A 447 -14.00 -0.54 26.80
CA LEU A 447 -12.71 0.15 26.70
C LEU A 447 -11.67 -0.79 26.06
N PRO A 448 -10.57 -0.26 25.50
CA PRO A 448 -9.47 -1.08 25.02
C PRO A 448 -8.96 -2.02 26.13
N LEU A 449 -8.59 -3.26 25.77
CA LEU A 449 -8.02 -4.20 26.74
C LEU A 449 -6.70 -3.64 27.28
N GLY A 450 -6.53 -3.66 28.61
CA GLY A 450 -5.37 -3.06 29.29
C GLY A 450 -5.51 -1.56 29.59
N ALA A 451 -6.63 -0.91 29.24
CA ALA A 451 -6.89 0.48 29.63
C ALA A 451 -6.93 0.64 31.16
N VAL A 452 -6.49 1.80 31.65
CA VAL A 452 -6.52 2.15 33.07
C VAL A 452 -7.47 3.32 33.28
N ILE A 453 -8.59 3.09 33.95
CA ILE A 453 -9.54 4.14 34.32
C ILE A 453 -8.94 4.94 35.47
N THR A 454 -8.81 6.26 35.26
CA THR A 454 -8.22 7.20 36.22
C THR A 454 -9.27 8.06 36.92
N LYS A 455 -10.43 8.27 36.28
CA LYS A 455 -11.52 9.08 36.85
C LYS A 455 -12.87 8.73 36.25
N VAL A 456 -13.90 8.75 37.07
CA VAL A 456 -15.30 8.66 36.65
C VAL A 456 -16.05 9.91 37.12
N THR A 457 -16.74 10.55 36.19
CA THR A 457 -17.63 11.69 36.49
C THR A 457 -19.04 11.36 36.06
N VAL A 458 -20.01 11.47 36.97
CA VAL A 458 -21.43 11.36 36.64
C VAL A 458 -22.12 12.65 37.06
N PHE A 459 -22.76 13.30 36.09
CA PHE A 459 -23.35 14.62 36.26
C PHE A 459 -24.78 14.65 35.76
N MET A 460 -25.63 15.38 36.48
CA MET A 460 -26.94 15.82 36.01
C MET A 460 -27.19 17.22 36.55
N ALA A 461 -27.52 18.16 35.65
CA ALA A 461 -27.78 19.54 36.07
C ALA A 461 -29.04 19.63 36.97
N PRO A 462 -29.07 20.56 37.94
CA PRO A 462 -30.27 20.83 38.72
C PRO A 462 -31.42 21.35 37.84
N ASN A 463 -32.65 21.19 38.31
CA ASN A 463 -33.91 21.65 37.69
C ASN A 463 -34.14 21.11 36.26
N THR A 464 -33.56 19.95 35.95
CA THR A 464 -33.75 19.23 34.67
C THR A 464 -34.91 18.23 34.71
N THR A 465 -35.39 17.93 35.91
CA THR A 465 -36.53 17.06 36.25
C THR A 465 -37.36 17.77 37.32
N SER A 466 -38.68 17.51 37.31
CA SER A 466 -39.59 17.96 38.36
C SER A 466 -39.72 16.95 39.52
N SER A 467 -39.13 15.76 39.37
CA SER A 467 -39.24 14.67 40.34
C SER A 467 -38.56 15.00 41.67
N THR A 468 -39.26 14.69 42.75
CA THR A 468 -38.76 14.72 44.13
C THR A 468 -38.65 13.31 44.71
N ALA A 469 -38.86 12.26 43.91
CA ALA A 469 -38.83 10.88 44.37
C ALA A 469 -37.40 10.49 44.80
N SER A 470 -37.26 10.01 46.03
CA SER A 470 -35.98 9.56 46.56
C SER A 470 -35.54 8.22 45.96
N GLY A 471 -34.27 7.83 46.18
CA GLY A 471 -33.73 6.54 45.74
C GLY A 471 -33.17 6.51 44.30
N TRP A 472 -33.14 7.65 43.61
CA TRP A 472 -32.40 7.77 42.36
C TRP A 472 -30.91 7.54 42.62
N SER A 473 -30.33 6.61 41.86
CA SER A 473 -28.89 6.39 41.89
C SER A 473 -28.41 5.90 40.53
N TYR A 474 -27.19 6.29 40.18
CA TYR A 474 -26.47 5.74 39.05
C TYR A 474 -25.22 5.03 39.54
N THR A 475 -24.94 3.85 38.99
CA THR A 475 -23.70 3.13 39.24
C THR A 475 -22.92 3.00 37.93
N VAL A 476 -21.63 3.31 37.98
CA VAL A 476 -20.68 2.93 36.92
C VAL A 476 -19.93 1.71 37.43
N ARG A 477 -20.04 0.58 36.72
CA ARG A 477 -19.52 -0.72 37.17
C ARG A 477 -19.02 -1.58 36.03
N THR A 478 -18.24 -2.60 36.34
CA THR A 478 -17.85 -3.66 35.39
C THR A 478 -18.97 -4.69 35.18
N SER A 479 -18.77 -5.61 34.24
CA SER A 479 -19.73 -6.68 33.90
C SER A 479 -19.39 -8.05 34.51
N GLU A 480 -18.33 -8.12 35.31
CA GLU A 480 -17.91 -9.34 36.02
C GLU A 480 -19.06 -9.94 36.84
N ALA A 481 -19.00 -11.26 37.11
CA ALA A 481 -20.01 -11.95 37.92
C ALA A 481 -20.24 -11.26 39.28
N THR A 482 -19.18 -10.70 39.86
CA THR A 482 -19.24 -9.74 40.97
C THR A 482 -18.78 -8.38 40.46
N PRO A 483 -19.69 -7.47 40.06
CA PRO A 483 -19.32 -6.20 39.47
C PRO A 483 -18.48 -5.31 40.40
N THR A 484 -17.37 -4.80 39.89
CA THR A 484 -16.61 -3.74 40.56
C THR A 484 -17.32 -2.41 40.34
N VAL A 485 -17.76 -1.75 41.42
CA VAL A 485 -18.42 -0.43 41.34
C VAL A 485 -17.36 0.68 41.34
N LEU A 486 -17.16 1.31 40.18
CA LEU A 486 -16.19 2.37 39.98
C LEU A 486 -16.69 3.70 40.55
N ALA A 487 -17.98 4.01 40.39
CA ALA A 487 -18.60 5.20 41.00
C ALA A 487 -20.09 4.99 41.28
N THR A 488 -20.62 5.73 42.27
CA THR A 488 -22.05 5.81 42.56
C THR A 488 -22.44 7.27 42.70
N ALA A 489 -23.44 7.68 41.94
CA ALA A 489 -23.96 9.04 41.95
C ALA A 489 -25.41 9.06 42.43
N THR A 490 -25.70 9.93 43.39
CA THR A 490 -27.03 10.12 43.98
C THR A 490 -27.36 11.60 44.01
N PRO A 491 -28.61 12.01 43.79
CA PRO A 491 -29.00 13.42 43.86
C PRO A 491 -28.70 14.06 45.21
N SER A 492 -28.33 15.34 45.19
CA SER A 492 -28.13 16.14 46.40
C SER A 492 -29.41 16.18 47.25
N ASN A 493 -29.29 15.92 48.55
CA ASN A 493 -30.42 15.80 49.50
C ASN A 493 -31.48 14.76 49.08
N GLY A 494 -31.11 13.76 48.26
CA GLY A 494 -31.98 12.67 47.83
C GLY A 494 -33.06 13.04 46.83
N ALA A 495 -33.18 14.31 46.42
CA ALA A 495 -34.20 14.77 45.48
C ALA A 495 -33.61 14.98 44.08
N PRO A 496 -34.10 14.28 43.03
CA PRO A 496 -33.58 14.33 41.66
C PRO A 496 -33.46 15.74 41.07
N ARG A 497 -34.45 16.60 41.35
CA ARG A 497 -34.45 18.00 40.89
C ARG A 497 -33.22 18.79 41.31
N ASN A 498 -32.50 18.38 42.35
CA ASN A 498 -31.30 19.08 42.80
C ASN A 498 -30.04 18.74 41.98
N GLY A 499 -30.14 17.77 41.05
CA GLY A 499 -29.00 17.31 40.26
C GLY A 499 -27.92 16.63 41.12
N PHE A 500 -26.81 16.31 40.47
CA PHE A 500 -25.61 15.76 41.11
C PHE A 500 -24.37 16.01 40.24
N ASN A 501 -23.19 16.05 40.87
CA ASN A 501 -21.89 16.12 40.23
C ASN A 501 -20.93 15.22 41.00
N THR A 502 -21.01 13.92 40.74
CA THR A 502 -20.14 12.95 41.38
C THR A 502 -18.87 12.83 40.56
N GLN A 503 -17.74 13.12 41.18
CA GLN A 503 -16.41 12.88 40.60
C GLN A 503 -15.68 11.93 41.53
N LYS A 504 -15.15 10.84 40.96
CA LYS A 504 -14.39 9.85 41.71
C LYS A 504 -13.12 9.54 40.95
N ASP A 505 -11.98 9.83 41.56
CA ASP A 505 -10.69 9.35 41.08
C ASP A 505 -10.62 7.85 41.34
N VAL A 506 -10.10 7.12 40.36
CA VAL A 506 -10.05 5.65 40.38
C VAL A 506 -8.69 5.22 39.87
N PHE A 507 -8.25 4.03 40.25
CA PHE A 507 -7.17 3.34 39.56
C PHE A 507 -7.66 1.92 39.29
N PHE A 508 -8.15 1.69 38.09
CA PHE A 508 -8.77 0.42 37.73
C PHE A 508 -8.27 -0.07 36.37
N ILE A 509 -7.67 -1.27 36.37
CA ILE A 509 -7.07 -1.88 35.18
C ILE A 509 -8.11 -2.78 34.51
N CYS A 510 -8.33 -2.56 33.22
CA CYS A 510 -9.25 -3.31 32.37
C CYS A 510 -8.54 -4.52 31.73
N ASP A 511 -8.05 -5.45 32.55
CA ASP A 511 -7.21 -6.59 32.14
C ASP A 511 -7.98 -7.85 31.68
N THR A 512 -9.32 -7.83 31.74
CA THR A 512 -10.20 -8.89 31.21
C THR A 512 -11.33 -8.31 30.37
N GLU A 513 -11.99 -9.16 29.57
CA GLU A 513 -13.17 -8.77 28.78
C GLU A 513 -14.30 -8.21 29.66
N GLU A 514 -14.53 -8.83 30.82
CA GLU A 514 -15.59 -8.42 31.73
C GLU A 514 -15.27 -7.10 32.44
N LYS A 515 -13.99 -6.84 32.72
CA LYS A 515 -13.52 -5.62 33.39
C LYS A 515 -13.48 -4.41 32.46
N ARG A 516 -13.16 -4.62 31.18
CA ARG A 516 -13.18 -3.53 30.20
C ARG A 516 -14.59 -3.17 29.74
N HIS A 517 -15.58 -4.03 29.99
CA HIS A 517 -16.98 -3.76 29.75
C HIS A 517 -17.56 -2.89 30.89
N ILE A 518 -17.67 -1.59 30.63
CA ILE A 518 -18.13 -0.59 31.57
C ILE A 518 -19.62 -0.32 31.34
N VAL A 519 -20.41 -0.47 32.40
CA VAL A 519 -21.85 -0.31 32.41
C VAL A 519 -22.23 0.88 33.29
N LEU A 520 -22.88 1.87 32.71
CA LEU A 520 -23.62 2.90 33.42
C LEU A 520 -25.05 2.40 33.63
N ALA A 521 -25.45 2.18 34.88
CA ALA A 521 -26.77 1.66 35.23
C ALA A 521 -27.53 2.61 36.16
N ALA A 522 -28.80 2.83 35.87
CA ALA A 522 -29.73 3.57 36.72
C ALA A 522 -30.48 2.60 37.67
N SER A 523 -30.81 3.06 38.88
CA SER A 523 -31.72 2.32 39.76
C SER A 523 -33.14 2.33 39.19
N SER A 524 -33.97 1.37 39.64
CA SER A 524 -35.38 1.29 39.24
C SER A 524 -36.20 2.53 39.63
N ALA A 525 -35.71 3.35 40.55
CA ALA A 525 -36.35 4.60 40.96
C ALA A 525 -36.20 5.72 39.91
N VAL A 526 -35.22 5.62 38.99
CA VAL A 526 -34.95 6.65 37.98
C VAL A 526 -35.97 6.55 36.84
N THR A 527 -36.91 7.49 36.84
CA THR A 527 -38.03 7.53 35.88
C THR A 527 -37.81 8.47 34.69
N GLU A 528 -36.88 9.41 34.80
CA GLU A 528 -36.47 10.32 33.72
C GLU A 528 -35.02 10.81 33.97
N ALA A 529 -34.32 11.25 32.94
CA ALA A 529 -33.01 11.88 33.11
C ALA A 529 -32.69 12.79 31.93
N ARG A 530 -32.44 14.07 32.16
CA ARG A 530 -32.18 15.05 31.10
C ARG A 530 -30.95 15.90 31.42
N LYS A 531 -30.23 16.31 30.37
CA LYS A 531 -29.02 17.16 30.46
C LYS A 531 -28.01 16.60 31.48
N GLY A 532 -27.76 15.30 31.39
CA GLY A 532 -26.80 14.59 32.22
C GLY A 532 -25.76 13.88 31.36
N TYR A 533 -24.60 13.61 31.95
CA TYR A 533 -23.55 12.87 31.29
C TYR A 533 -22.74 12.01 32.26
N CYS A 534 -22.20 10.89 31.76
CA CYS A 534 -21.13 10.14 32.39
C CYS A 534 -19.86 10.30 31.56
N LEU A 535 -18.74 10.65 32.20
CA LEU A 535 -17.41 10.71 31.60
C LEU A 535 -16.49 9.70 32.28
N ILE A 536 -15.75 8.94 31.47
CA ILE A 536 -14.70 8.03 31.90
C ILE A 536 -13.37 8.59 31.38
N GLU A 537 -12.50 9.03 32.29
CA GLU A 537 -11.10 9.31 31.97
C GLU A 537 -10.33 8.00 32.06
N TYR A 538 -9.58 7.68 31.01
CA TYR A 538 -8.74 6.49 30.98
C TYR A 538 -7.41 6.76 30.30
N ILE A 539 -6.38 6.04 30.73
CA ILE A 539 -5.14 5.86 29.99
C ILE A 539 -5.35 4.66 29.10
N GLY A 540 -5.20 4.86 27.79
CA GLY A 540 -5.48 3.85 26.80
C GLY A 540 -4.52 3.94 25.67
#